data_AF-A0A817GGI2-F1
#
_entry.id   AF-A0A817GGI2-F1
#
_cell.length_a   1.000
_cell.length_b   1.000
_cell.length_c   1.000
_cell.angle_alpha   90.00
_cell.angle_beta   90.00
_cell.angle_gamma   90.00
#
_symmetry.space_group_name_H-M   'P 1'
#
loop_
_entity.id
_entity.type
_entity.pdbx_description
1 polymer ?
#
loop_
_entity_poly.entity_id
_entity_poly.type
_entity_poly.pdbx_seq_one_letter_code
_entity_poly.pdbx_strand_id
1 'polypeptide(L)' 'FAQAEQRFTNEQLEYLRHYYTINKYAQLDDLEAIANQWNIYDFHFYMSLHDWFVSRRMAEREIEERRYQGRIAAA' A
#
# COMPACT_ATOMS: atom_id res chain seq x y z
N PHE A 1 -6.44 -5.67 5.17
CA PHE A 1 -6.13 -4.23 5.02
C PHE A 1 -5.74 -3.57 6.35
N ALA A 2 -6.61 -3.57 7.37
CA ALA A 2 -6.35 -2.87 8.64
C ALA A 2 -5.05 -3.26 9.38
N GLN A 3 -4.62 -4.53 9.31
CA GLN A 3 -3.39 -4.98 9.98
C GLN A 3 -2.11 -4.36 9.40
N ALA A 4 -2.04 -4.08 8.10
CA ALA A 4 -0.85 -3.46 7.49
C ALA A 4 -0.75 -1.98 7.86
N GLU A 5 -1.89 -1.28 7.95
CA GLU A 5 -1.93 0.13 8.32
C GLU A 5 -1.54 0.36 9.80
N GLN A 6 -1.80 -0.61 10.69
CA GLN A 6 -1.45 -0.53 12.12
C GLN A 6 0.07 -0.42 12.40
N ARG A 7 0.92 -0.72 11.41
CA ARG A 7 2.38 -0.66 11.54
C ARG A 7 2.96 0.73 11.30
N PHE A 8 2.14 1.68 10.88
CA PHE A 8 2.57 3.01 10.47
C PHE A 8 1.86 4.09 11.29
N THR A 9 2.54 5.23 11.47
CA THR A 9 1.90 6.44 12.01
C THR A 9 0.93 7.03 10.98
N ASN A 10 0.04 7.92 11.42
CA ASN A 10 -0.88 8.61 10.51
C ASN A 10 -0.13 9.42 9.43
N GLU A 11 0.95 10.10 9.79
CA GLU A 11 1.80 10.86 8.86
C GLU A 11 2.44 9.94 7.80
N GLN A 12 2.94 8.78 8.22
CA GLN A 12 3.48 7.77 7.32
C GLN A 12 2.39 7.23 6.38
N LEU A 13 1.18 6.98 6.90
CA LEU A 13 0.06 6.52 6.08
C LEU A 13 -0.38 7.56 5.04
N GLU A 14 -0.43 8.84 5.41
CA GLU A 14 -0.73 9.93 4.48
C GLU A 14 0.31 10.01 3.37
N TYR A 15 1.60 9.94 3.73
CA TYR A 15 2.69 9.90 2.76
C TYR A 15 2.60 8.68 1.84
N LEU A 16 2.42 7.47 2.38
CA LEU A 16 2.29 6.24 1.60
C LEU A 16 1.10 6.29 0.66
N ARG A 17 -0.04 6.82 1.10
CA ARG A 17 -1.22 7.01 0.25
C ARG A 17 -0.94 7.97 -0.89
N HIS A 18 -0.26 9.09 -0.62
CA HIS A 18 0.13 10.04 -1.65
C HIS A 18 1.09 9.39 -2.66
N TYR A 19 2.17 8.77 -2.17
CA TYR A 19 3.14 8.07 -3.00
C TYR A 19 2.50 6.99 -3.88
N TYR A 20 1.57 6.21 -3.32
CA TYR A 20 0.85 5.15 -4.04
C TYR A 20 0.04 5.67 -5.23
N THR A 21 -0.42 6.93 -5.22
CA THR A 21 -1.11 7.52 -6.38
C THR A 21 -0.17 7.71 -7.59
N ILE A 22 1.13 7.81 -7.33
CA ILE A 22 2.19 8.02 -8.33
C ILE A 22 2.78 6.67 -8.74
N ASN A 23 3.11 5.81 -7.78
CA ASN A 23 3.72 4.51 -8.01
C ASN A 23 3.06 3.42 -7.14
N LYS A 24 2.17 2.63 -7.76
CA LYS A 24 1.48 1.49 -7.10
C LYS A 24 2.37 0.27 -6.92
N TYR A 25 3.49 0.17 -7.65
CA TYR A 25 4.36 -1.00 -7.74
C TYR A 25 5.77 -0.66 -7.28
N ALA A 26 5.87 -0.06 -6.10
CA ALA A 26 7.15 0.27 -5.47
C ALA A 26 8.10 -0.93 -5.44
N GLN A 27 9.29 -0.74 -6.02
CA GLN A 27 10.39 -1.71 -6.03
C GLN A 27 11.28 -1.52 -4.80
N LEU A 28 12.29 -2.37 -4.62
CA LEU A 28 13.20 -2.29 -3.47
C LEU A 28 13.81 -0.90 -3.29
N ASP A 29 14.33 -0.31 -4.36
CA ASP A 29 14.92 1.05 -4.36
C ASP A 29 13.92 2.13 -3.90
N ASP A 30 12.63 1.97 -4.25
CA ASP A 30 11.57 2.88 -3.79
C ASP A 30 11.34 2.72 -2.28
N LEU A 31 11.31 1.48 -1.79
CA LEU A 31 11.12 1.20 -0.37
C LEU A 31 12.31 1.73 0.46
N GLU A 32 13.54 1.57 -0.06
CA GLU A 32 14.75 2.17 0.49
C GLU A 32 14.66 3.69 0.55
N ALA A 33 14.24 4.35 -0.53
CA ALA A 33 14.06 5.80 -0.54
C ALA A 33 13.04 6.27 0.51
N ILE A 34 11.91 5.57 0.65
CA ILE A 34 10.88 5.88 1.65
C ILE A 34 11.41 5.69 3.08
N ALA A 35 12.11 4.60 3.35
CA ALA A 35 12.66 4.35 4.68
C ALA A 35 13.79 5.33 5.02
N ASN A 36 14.64 5.69 4.05
CA ASN A 36 15.68 6.70 4.16
C ASN A 36 15.10 8.07 4.53
N GLN A 37 13.97 8.46 3.93
CA GLN A 37 13.28 9.72 4.28
C GLN A 37 12.91 9.79 5.76
N TRP A 38 12.63 8.65 6.40
CA TRP A 38 12.31 8.56 7.82
C TRP A 38 13.50 8.16 8.70
N ASN A 39 14.70 8.02 8.11
CA ASN A 39 15.91 7.54 8.77
C ASN A 39 15.72 6.18 9.45
N ILE A 40 14.94 5.28 8.84
CA ILE A 40 14.69 3.93 9.34
C ILE A 40 15.45 2.94 8.47
N TYR A 41 16.40 2.22 9.06
CA TYR A 41 17.23 1.23 8.37
C TYR A 41 17.00 -0.16 8.98
N ASP A 42 15.75 -0.62 8.93
CA ASP A 42 15.33 -1.89 9.51
C ASP A 42 14.66 -2.79 8.47
N PHE A 43 15.07 -4.06 8.44
CA PHE A 43 14.56 -5.05 7.49
C PHE A 43 13.06 -5.33 7.66
N HIS A 44 12.57 -5.35 8.91
CA HIS A 44 11.14 -5.58 9.17
C HIS A 44 10.29 -4.38 8.75
N PHE A 45 10.86 -3.17 8.80
CA PHE A 45 10.23 -1.98 8.26
C PHE A 45 10.07 -2.06 6.73
N TYR A 46 11.09 -2.50 5.99
CA TYR A 46 10.98 -2.75 4.55
C TYR A 46 9.91 -3.78 4.20
N MET A 47 9.87 -4.89 4.96
CA MET A 47 8.81 -5.88 4.79
C MET A 47 7.42 -5.28 5.04
N SER A 48 7.28 -4.41 6.05
CA SER A 48 6.01 -3.75 6.36
C SER A 48 5.58 -2.78 5.26
N LEU A 49 6.52 -2.04 4.66
CA LEU A 49 6.26 -1.20 3.50
C LEU A 49 5.77 -2.05 2.32
N HIS A 50 6.50 -3.11 1.98
CA HIS A 50 6.12 -4.04 0.92
C HIS A 50 4.72 -4.63 1.16
N ASP A 51 4.44 -5.13 2.38
CA ASP A 51 3.15 -5.67 2.79
C ASP A 51 2.02 -4.63 2.62
N TRP A 52 2.29 -3.36 2.92
CA TRP A 52 1.33 -2.28 2.75
C TRP A 52 0.98 -2.06 1.27
N PHE A 53 1.97 -1.98 0.38
CA PHE A 53 1.73 -1.83 -1.07
C PHE A 53 0.95 -3.02 -1.64
N VAL A 54 1.32 -4.25 -1.24
CA VAL A 54 0.59 -5.47 -1.63
C VAL A 54 -0.85 -5.42 -1.15
N SER A 55 -1.06 -5.12 0.14
CA SER A 55 -2.38 -5.04 0.75
C SER A 55 -3.26 -3.98 0.09
N ARG A 56 -2.66 -2.85 -0.32
CA ARG A 56 -3.38 -1.78 -1.01
C ARG A 56 -3.85 -2.21 -2.40
N ARG A 57 -2.99 -2.88 -3.18
CA ARG A 57 -3.37 -3.44 -4.49
C ARG A 57 -4.47 -4.49 -4.38
N MET A 58 -4.39 -5.38 -3.39
CA MET A 58 -5.43 -6.38 -3.14
C MET A 58 -6.77 -5.73 -2.81
N ALA A 59 -6.77 -4.69 -1.97
CA ALA A 59 -7.99 -3.96 -1.64
C ALA A 59 -8.61 -3.24 -2.85
N GLU A 60 -7.80 -2.65 -3.74
CA GLU A 60 -8.29 -2.06 -4.98
C GLU A 60 -8.93 -3.13 -5.89
N ARG A 61 -8.25 -4.27 -6.06
CA ARG A 61 -8.76 -5.38 -6.85
C ARG A 61 -10.08 -5.92 -6.31
N GLU A 62 -10.21 -6.10 -5.00
CA GLU A 62 -11.48 -6.53 -4.39
C GLU A 62 -12.63 -5.53 -4.66
N ILE A 63 -12.34 -4.23 -4.63
CA ILE A 63 -13.34 -3.19 -4.94
C ILE A 63 -13.73 -3.26 -6.43
N GLU A 64 -12.76 -3.45 -7.32
CA GLU A 64 -13.00 -3.61 -8.75
C GLU A 64 -13.82 -4.87 -9.07
N GLU A 65 -13.48 -5.99 -8.45
CA GLU A 65 -14.20 -7.27 -8.61
C GLU A 65 -15.65 -7.15 -8.11
N ARG A 66 -15.89 -6.52 -6.96
CA ARG A 66 -17.25 -6.26 -6.45
C ARG A 66 -18.06 -5.36 -7.39
N ARG A 67 -17.43 -4.31 -7.96
CA ARG A 67 -18.07 -3.43 -8.95
C ARG A 67 -18.42 -4.19 -10.22
N TYR A 68 -17.54 -5.08 -10.68
CA TYR A 68 -17.76 -5.89 -11.86
C TYR A 68 -18.90 -6.90 -11.68
N GLN A 69 -18.91 -7.64 -10.56
CA GLN A 69 -19.99 -8.58 -10.22
C GLN A 69 -21.35 -7.87 -10.09
N GLY A 70 -21.38 -6.68 -9.46
CA GLY A 70 -22.60 -5.89 -9.36
C GLY A 70 -23.15 -5.39 -10.69
N ARG A 71 -22.29 -5.14 -11.69
CA ARG A 71 -22.72 -4.77 -13.05
C ARG A 71 -23.30 -5.95 -13.83
N ILE A 72 -22.73 -7.15 -13.67
CA ILE A 72 -23.25 -8.36 -14.31
C ILE A 72 -24.62 -8.74 -13.74
N ALA A 73 -24.82 -8.63 -12.43
CA ALA A 73 -26.10 -8.96 -11.80
C ALA A 73 -27.25 -7.99 -12.17
N ALA A 74 -26.94 -6.83 -12.75
CA ALA A 74 -27.90 -5.81 -13.15
C ALA A 74 -28.21 -5.80 -14.66
N ALA A 75 -27.57 -6.68 -15.45
CA ALA A 75 -27.75 -6.83 -16.90
C ALA A 75 -28.53 -8.11 -17.22
#